data_AF-A0A6G0V230-F1
#
_entry.id   AF-A0A6G0V230-F1
#
_cell.length_a   1.000
_cell.length_b   1.000
_cell.length_c   1.000
_cell.angle_alpha   90.00
_cell.angle_beta   90.00
_cell.angle_gamma   90.00
#
_symmetry.space_group_name_H-M   'P 1'
#
loop_
_entity.id
_entity.type
_entity.pdbx_description
1 polymer ?
#
loop_
_entity_poly.entity_id
_entity_poly.type
_entity_poly.pdbx_seq_one_letter_code
_entity_poly.pdbx_strand_id
1 'polypeptide(L)'
;MTNWRMESARFFMLVAFPVGAFWFFNQPSLFKYFMRNYKLPDTSEGDAKMALWKEELQEDRRKREYEMFLREQMAFEEARKIREENKI
;
A
#
# COMPACT_ATOMS: atom_id res chain seq x y z
N MET A 1 -15.74 27.80 44.72
CA MET A 1 -14.41 27.19 44.53
C MET A 1 -14.62 25.80 44.00
N THR A 2 -14.17 25.53 42.78
CA THR A 2 -14.30 24.23 42.10
C THR A 2 -13.63 23.15 42.95
N ASN A 3 -14.28 21.98 43.09
CA ASN A 3 -13.79 20.90 43.94
C ASN A 3 -12.60 20.20 43.27
N TRP A 4 -11.42 20.80 43.37
CA TRP A 4 -10.17 20.37 42.74
C TRP A 4 -9.85 18.89 42.95
N ARG A 5 -10.26 18.31 44.08
CA ARG A 5 -10.07 16.88 44.38
C ARG A 5 -10.79 15.97 43.39
N MET A 6 -12.00 16.34 42.99
CA MET A 6 -12.79 15.58 42.00
C MET A 6 -12.22 15.72 40.60
N GLU A 7 -11.70 16.90 40.27
CA GLU A 7 -11.04 17.14 38.99
C GLU A 7 -9.74 16.36 38.89
N SER A 8 -8.89 16.37 39.93
CA SER A 8 -7.68 15.58 39.99
C SER A 8 -7.94 14.07 39.88
N ALA A 9 -8.98 13.56 40.55
CA ALA A 9 -9.36 12.15 40.44
C ALA A 9 -9.82 11.78 39.01
N ARG A 10 -10.59 12.65 38.36
CA ARG A 10 -10.99 12.49 36.96
C ARG A 10 -9.80 12.48 36.02
N PHE A 11 -8.88 13.44 36.16
CA PHE A 11 -7.66 13.49 35.36
C PHE A 11 -6.79 12.26 35.58
N PHE A 12 -6.63 11.81 36.82
CA PHE A 12 -5.89 10.60 37.13
C PHE A 12 -6.51 9.38 36.43
N MET A 13 -7.84 9.20 36.48
CA MET A 13 -8.50 8.11 35.77
C MET A 13 -8.31 8.21 34.25
N LEU A 14 -8.43 9.41 33.66
CA LEU A 14 -8.24 9.61 32.22
C LEU A 14 -6.82 9.28 31.76
N VAL A 15 -5.81 9.44 32.61
CA VAL A 15 -4.41 9.14 32.29
C VAL A 15 -4.06 7.69 32.62
N ALA A 16 -4.43 7.21 33.81
CA ALA A 16 -4.08 5.86 34.26
C ALA A 16 -4.89 4.77 33.56
N PHE A 17 -6.14 5.02 33.21
CA PHE A 17 -6.99 4.02 32.53
C PHE A 17 -6.42 3.54 31.20
N PRO A 18 -6.08 4.40 30.21
CA PRO A 18 -5.56 3.92 28.93
C PRO A 18 -4.22 3.19 29.08
N VAL A 19 -3.34 3.65 29.98
CA VAL A 19 -2.04 3.01 30.24
C VAL A 19 -2.25 1.63 30.89
N GLY A 20 -3.10 1.55 31.91
CA GLY A 20 -3.43 0.30 32.59
C GLY A 20 -4.16 -0.69 31.68
N ALA A 21 -5.12 -0.22 30.89
CA ALA A 21 -5.82 -1.03 29.90
C ALA A 21 -4.86 -1.57 28.84
N PHE A 22 -3.99 -0.72 28.28
CA PHE A 22 -2.97 -1.16 27.33
C PHE A 22 -2.05 -2.20 27.95
N TRP A 23 -1.51 -1.96 29.15
CA TRP A 23 -0.62 -2.89 29.82
C TRP A 23 -1.29 -4.24 30.10
N PHE A 24 -2.54 -4.23 30.56
CA PHE A 24 -3.30 -5.45 30.85
C PHE A 24 -3.61 -6.26 29.59
N PHE A 25 -4.11 -5.61 28.52
CA PHE A 25 -4.53 -6.31 27.30
C PHE A 25 -3.39 -6.63 26.34
N ASN A 26 -2.24 -5.93 26.44
CA ASN A 26 -1.06 -6.20 25.62
C ASN A 26 -0.20 -7.37 26.16
N GLN A 27 -0.73 -8.19 27.05
CA GLN A 27 -0.01 -9.37 27.52
C GLN A 27 0.06 -10.47 26.44
N PRO A 28 1.23 -11.07 26.19
CA PRO A 28 1.39 -12.14 25.20
C PRO A 28 0.49 -13.36 25.45
N SER A 29 0.13 -13.61 26.70
CA SER A 29 -0.78 -14.69 27.12
C SER A 29 -2.20 -14.49 26.57
N LEU A 30 -2.74 -13.27 26.66
CA LEU A 30 -4.05 -12.92 26.10
C LEU A 30 -4.04 -13.02 24.58
N PHE A 31 -3.00 -12.47 23.93
CA PHE A 31 -2.83 -12.59 22.49
C PHE A 31 -2.82 -14.07 22.05
N LYS A 32 -2.03 -14.92 22.70
CA LYS A 32 -1.99 -16.36 22.42
C LYS A 32 -3.33 -17.04 22.66
N TYR A 33 -4.08 -16.65 23.69
CA TYR A 33 -5.40 -17.20 23.97
C TYR A 33 -6.41 -16.88 22.86
N PHE A 34 -6.48 -15.61 22.44
CA PHE A 34 -7.39 -15.19 21.36
C PHE A 34 -6.97 -15.71 19.99
N MET A 35 -5.67 -15.78 19.72
CA MET A 35 -5.12 -16.29 18.46
C MET A 35 -5.06 -17.82 18.38
N ARG A 36 -5.32 -18.54 19.48
CA ARG A 36 -5.13 -20.00 19.59
C ARG A 36 -5.84 -20.79 18.48
N ASN A 37 -7.01 -20.32 18.07
CA ASN A 37 -7.84 -20.94 17.03
C ASN A 37 -8.04 -20.03 15.82
N TYR A 38 -7.29 -18.93 15.74
CA TYR A 38 -7.37 -18.03 14.59
C TYR A 38 -6.74 -18.73 13.39
N LYS A 39 -7.59 -19.18 12.46
CA LYS A 39 -7.15 -19.65 11.17
C LYS A 39 -6.91 -18.43 10.30
N LEU A 40 -5.68 -18.26 9.82
CA LEU A 40 -5.41 -17.33 8.74
C LEU A 40 -6.36 -17.70 7.59
N PRO A 41 -7.14 -16.75 7.06
CA PRO A 41 -7.95 -17.02 5.88
C PRO A 41 -7.03 -17.43 4.74
N ASP A 42 -7.42 -18.45 4.00
CA ASP A 42 -6.68 -18.87 2.82
C ASP A 42 -6.83 -17.78 1.75
N THR A 43 -5.76 -17.03 1.50
CA THR A 43 -5.70 -15.96 0.49
C THR A 43 -5.16 -16.44 -0.85
N SER A 44 -4.86 -17.73 -0.99
CA SER A 44 -4.21 -18.27 -2.19
C SER A 44 -4.93 -17.93 -3.50
N GLU A 45 -6.27 -17.93 -3.50
CA GLU A 45 -7.07 -17.53 -4.66
C GLU A 45 -6.92 -16.04 -5.01
N GLY A 46 -6.86 -15.18 -3.99
CA GLY A 46 -6.64 -13.74 -4.15
C GLY A 46 -5.21 -13.43 -4.63
N ASP A 47 -4.23 -14.14 -4.09
CA ASP A 47 -2.82 -14.02 -4.47
C ASP A 47 -2.59 -14.47 -5.92
N ALA A 48 -3.24 -15.56 -6.34
CA ALA A 48 -3.22 -16.03 -7.73
C ALA A 48 -3.86 -15.01 -8.70
N LYS A 49 -5.01 -14.43 -8.33
CA LYS A 49 -5.67 -13.37 -9.13
C LYS A 49 -4.79 -12.12 -9.25
N MET A 50 -4.13 -11.71 -8.17
CA MET A 50 -3.21 -10.57 -8.23
C MET A 50 -1.98 -10.85 -9.08
N ALA A 51 -1.45 -12.08 -9.06
CA ALA A 51 -0.32 -12.46 -9.89
C ALA A 51 -0.68 -12.37 -11.38
N LEU A 52 -1.82 -12.94 -11.78
CA LEU A 52 -2.32 -12.86 -13.16
C LEU A 52 -2.55 -11.41 -13.61
N TRP A 53 -3.20 -10.60 -12.78
CA TRP A 53 -3.43 -9.19 -13.09
C TRP A 53 -2.11 -8.40 -13.27
N LYS A 54 -1.08 -8.72 -12.48
CA LYS A 54 0.24 -8.12 -12.62
C LYS A 54 0.91 -8.51 -13.93
N GLU A 55 0.77 -9.75 -14.36
CA GLU A 55 1.29 -10.23 -15.66
C GLU A 55 0.60 -9.50 -16.83
N GLU A 56 -0.72 -9.38 -16.80
CA GLU A 56 -1.50 -8.63 -17.79
C GLU A 56 -1.04 -7.17 -17.90
N LEU A 57 -0.85 -6.50 -16.77
CA LEU A 57 -0.34 -5.11 -16.74
C LEU A 57 1.06 -4.98 -17.33
N GLN A 58 1.93 -5.97 -17.12
CA GLN A 58 3.28 -5.97 -17.69
C GLN A 58 3.25 -6.20 -19.20
N GLU A 59 2.37 -7.06 -19.69
CA GLU A 59 2.17 -7.25 -21.13
C GLU A 59 1.66 -6.00 -21.82
N ASP A 60 0.65 -5.35 -21.25
CA ASP A 60 0.11 -4.10 -21.77
C ASP A 60 1.16 -2.99 -21.78
N ARG A 61 1.96 -2.89 -20.72
CA ARG A 61 3.07 -1.93 -20.67
C ARG A 61 4.10 -2.19 -21.77
N ARG A 62 4.52 -3.45 -21.95
CA ARG A 62 5.48 -3.84 -23.00
C ARG A 62 4.96 -3.49 -24.39
N LYS A 63 3.67 -3.71 -24.67
CA LYS A 63 3.06 -3.35 -25.96
C LYS A 63 3.07 -1.84 -26.17
N ARG A 64 2.68 -1.05 -25.17
CA ARG A 64 2.68 0.42 -25.26
C ARG A 64 4.08 0.98 -25.46
N GLU A 65 5.06 0.47 -24.73
CA GLU A 65 6.46 0.87 -24.88
C GLU A 65 6.99 0.56 -26.29
N TYR A 66 6.64 -0.62 -26.82
CA TYR A 66 7.01 -1.00 -28.18
C TYR A 66 6.34 -0.11 -29.25
N GLU A 67 5.04 0.19 -29.10
CA GLU A 67 4.33 1.09 -30.02
C GLU A 67 4.89 2.51 -29.99
N MET A 68 5.22 3.05 -28.81
CA MET A 68 5.87 4.35 -28.68
C MET A 68 7.22 4.36 -29.38
N PHE A 69 8.04 3.33 -29.16
CA PHE A 69 9.35 3.21 -29.80
C PHE A 69 9.27 3.17 -31.33
N LEU A 70 8.30 2.43 -31.90
CA LEU A 70 8.08 2.41 -33.34
C LEU A 70 7.67 3.78 -33.90
N ARG A 71 6.79 4.49 -33.20
CA ARG A 71 6.39 5.86 -33.59
C ARG A 71 7.58 6.82 -33.58
N GLU A 72 8.44 6.72 -32.57
CA GLU A 72 9.66 7.52 -32.48
C GLU A 72 10.64 7.21 -33.63
N GLN A 73 10.82 5.94 -34.00
CA GLN A 73 11.67 5.58 -35.14
C GLN A 73 11.12 6.13 -36.46
N MET A 74 9.82 5.98 -36.72
CA MET A 74 9.20 6.54 -37.94
C MET A 74 9.36 8.06 -37.98
N ALA A 75 9.08 8.76 -36.88
CA ALA A 75 9.26 10.20 -36.79
C ALA A 75 10.73 10.63 -37.00
N PHE A 76 11.69 9.85 -36.51
CA PHE A 76 13.12 10.10 -36.73
C PHE A 76 13.51 9.88 -38.20
N GLU A 77 13.04 8.83 -38.84
CA GLU A 77 13.28 8.58 -40.27
C GLU A 77 12.66 9.64 -41.17
N GLU A 78 11.41 10.06 -40.87
CA GLU A 78 10.75 11.17 -41.57
C GLU A 78 11.52 12.47 -41.39
N ALA A 79 11.93 12.80 -40.16
CA ALA A 79 12.76 13.97 -39.90
C ALA A 79 14.12 13.90 -40.62
N ARG A 80 14.73 12.71 -40.74
CA ARG A 80 15.97 12.51 -41.50
C ARG A 80 15.76 12.79 -42.98
N LYS A 81 14.70 12.25 -43.59
CA LYS A 81 14.35 12.51 -45.00
C LYS A 81 14.12 14.00 -45.26
N ILE A 82 13.39 14.68 -44.37
CA ILE A 82 13.14 16.13 -44.48
C ILE A 82 14.45 16.93 -44.39
N ARG A 83 15.42 16.53 -43.57
CA ARG A 83 16.75 17.18 -43.50
C ARG A 83 17.56 16.96 -44.77
N GLU A 84 17.59 15.73 -45.28
CA GLU A 84 18.26 15.38 -46.54
C GLU A 84 17.67 16.16 -47.74
N GLU A 85 16.35 16.30 -47.82
CA GLU A 85 15.66 17.06 -48.87
C GLU A 85 15.91 18.57 -48.77
N ASN A 86 15.97 19.13 -47.56
CA ASN A 86 16.21 20.56 -47.33
C ASN A 86 17.69 20.97 -47.33
N LYS A 87 18.63 20.05 -47.60
CA LYS A 87 20.09 20.29 -47.67
C LYS A 87 20.65 21.08 -46.47
N ILE A 88 20.24 20.70 -45.25
CA ILE A 88 20.87 21.12 -43.99
C ILE A 88 21.55 19.90 -43.37
#